data_AF-A0A2V8T4I0-F1
#
_entry.id   AF-A0A2V8T4I0-F1
#
_cell.length_a   1.000
_cell.length_b   1.000
_cell.length_c   1.000
_cell.angle_alpha   90.00
_cell.angle_beta   90.00
_cell.angle_gamma   90.00
#
_symmetry.space_group_name_H-M   'P 1'
#
loop_
_entity.id
_entity.type
_entity.pdbx_description
1 polymer ?
#
loop_
_entity_poly.entity_id
_entity_poly.type
_entity_poly.pdbx_seq_one_letter_code
_entity_poly.pdbx_strand_id
1 'polypeptide(L)'
;MESSNTRRDFLRSSAVAGAGILLSSCRGPNQPRSEKQEGKEASGKTEDNAKGGEVTATEDLMREHGVLRRALLVYSAVAPRLRSTSSSVPPDAVQKTAKLFRAFGEDYHEKKLEETYIFPAVKQAGGQAAGYPDILMVQHQRGREITDYILAVTRESKVGANNVEPLARALESLVL
;
A
#
# COMPACT_ATOMS: atom_id res chain seq x y z
N MET A 1 18.10 35.33 -32.76
CA MET A 1 19.25 35.39 -31.84
C MET A 1 18.69 35.64 -30.47
N GLU A 2 18.27 34.58 -29.79
CA GLU A 2 19.06 33.74 -28.85
C GLU A 2 18.66 34.12 -27.43
N SER A 3 17.80 33.29 -26.84
CA SER A 3 17.56 33.26 -25.39
C SER A 3 18.28 32.02 -24.86
N SER A 4 19.35 32.27 -24.13
CA SER A 4 20.22 31.28 -23.51
C SER A 4 19.50 30.57 -22.37
N ASN A 5 19.35 29.25 -22.51
CA ASN A 5 18.77 28.38 -21.48
C ASN A 5 19.82 28.01 -20.42
N THR A 6 20.13 28.95 -19.54
CA THR A 6 21.16 28.85 -18.48
C THR A 6 20.94 27.69 -17.49
N ARG A 7 19.73 27.10 -17.44
CA ARG A 7 19.41 25.99 -16.53
C ARG A 7 19.85 24.62 -17.04
N ARG A 8 20.03 24.45 -18.36
CA ARG A 8 20.43 23.16 -18.96
C ARG A 8 21.94 22.93 -18.94
N ASP A 9 22.75 23.99 -18.94
CA ASP A 9 24.21 23.89 -18.88
C ASP A 9 24.69 23.53 -17.47
N PHE A 10 24.02 24.02 -16.43
CA PHE A 10 24.35 23.71 -15.03
C PHE A 10 24.22 22.20 -14.71
N LEU A 11 23.25 21.52 -15.31
CA LEU A 11 23.04 20.08 -15.12
C LEU A 11 24.05 19.21 -15.88
N ARG A 12 24.75 19.74 -16.88
CA ARG A 12 25.79 19.01 -17.63
C ARG A 12 27.16 19.08 -16.95
N SER A 13 27.39 20.06 -16.09
CA SER A 13 28.70 20.26 -15.42
C SER A 13 28.90 19.47 -14.13
N SER A 14 27.93 18.66 -13.68
CA SER A 14 28.03 17.92 -12.41
C SER A 14 28.40 16.44 -12.56
N ALA A 15 28.77 15.97 -13.75
CA ALA A 15 29.01 14.54 -14.03
C ALA A 15 30.47 14.08 -13.89
N VAL A 16 31.38 14.87 -13.31
CA VAL A 16 32.78 14.45 -13.12
C VAL A 16 33.27 14.89 -11.75
N ALA A 17 33.06 14.05 -10.72
CA ALA A 17 34.00 13.84 -9.63
C ALA A 17 33.38 12.91 -8.57
N GLY A 18 34.01 11.77 -8.34
CA GLY A 18 33.93 11.08 -7.04
C GLY A 18 33.20 9.74 -7.06
N ALA A 19 33.95 8.68 -7.30
CA ALA A 19 33.95 7.47 -6.46
C ALA A 19 34.95 6.46 -7.02
N GLY A 20 36.25 6.76 -6.87
CA GLY A 20 37.27 5.73 -6.85
C GLY A 20 37.54 5.34 -5.41
N ILE A 21 37.05 4.18 -4.96
CA ILE A 21 37.63 3.44 -3.83
C ILE A 21 37.56 1.95 -4.18
N LEU A 22 38.74 1.38 -4.40
CA LEU A 22 39.01 -0.05 -4.55
C LEU A 22 38.97 -0.71 -3.16
N LEU A 23 38.28 -1.84 -3.02
CA LEU A 23 38.51 -2.78 -1.92
C LEU A 23 38.69 -4.19 -2.47
N SER A 24 39.96 -4.54 -2.71
CA SER A 24 40.48 -5.91 -2.69
C SER A 24 40.74 -6.32 -1.24
N SER A 25 40.12 -7.41 -0.78
CA SER A 25 40.44 -8.22 0.42
C SER A 25 39.32 -9.25 0.57
N CYS A 26 39.48 -10.57 0.68
CA CYS A 26 40.63 -11.43 0.86
C CYS A 26 40.37 -12.77 0.13
N ARG A 27 41.47 -13.43 -0.21
CA ARG A 27 41.58 -14.76 -0.81
C ARG A 27 41.81 -15.79 0.30
N GLY A 28 41.23 -16.99 0.19
CA GLY A 28 41.51 -18.15 1.05
C GLY A 28 41.07 -19.45 0.37
N PRO A 29 41.96 -20.44 0.14
CA PRO A 29 41.69 -21.58 -0.74
C PRO A 29 41.36 -22.91 -0.02
N ASN A 30 40.81 -23.83 -0.81
CA ASN A 30 40.99 -25.30 -0.78
C ASN A 30 40.21 -26.22 0.20
N GLN A 31 39.29 -26.96 -0.44
CA GLN A 31 39.16 -28.42 -0.52
C GLN A 31 38.43 -29.26 0.55
N PRO A 32 37.81 -30.38 0.13
CA PRO A 32 36.66 -31.02 0.79
C PRO A 32 37.08 -32.09 1.78
N ARG A 33 36.21 -32.35 2.76
CA ARG A 33 36.27 -33.54 3.60
C ARG A 33 34.94 -34.28 3.51
N SER A 34 35.03 -35.49 2.98
CA SER A 34 33.97 -36.50 2.92
C SER A 34 33.81 -37.13 4.30
N GLU A 35 32.62 -37.05 4.88
CA GLU A 35 32.15 -37.95 5.93
C GLU A 35 30.73 -38.43 5.58
N LYS A 36 30.56 -39.75 5.63
CA LYS A 36 29.31 -40.47 5.37
C LYS A 36 28.38 -40.42 6.59
N GLN A 37 27.08 -40.57 6.29
CA GLN A 37 26.01 -41.15 7.13
C GLN A 37 25.44 -40.19 8.21
N GLU A 38 24.14 -39.98 8.39
CA GLU A 38 22.96 -40.84 8.25
C GLU A 38 21.72 -40.03 7.85
N GLY A 39 20.72 -40.74 7.31
CA GLY A 39 19.44 -40.19 6.91
C GLY A 39 18.65 -39.57 8.06
N LYS A 40 18.31 -38.30 7.87
CA LYS A 40 17.02 -37.76 8.29
C LYS A 40 16.40 -37.16 7.05
N GLU A 41 15.24 -37.69 6.65
CA GLU A 41 14.35 -37.05 5.70
C GLU A 41 13.84 -35.73 6.31
N ALA A 42 14.68 -34.70 6.22
CA ALA A 42 14.18 -33.35 6.12
C ALA A 42 13.57 -33.26 4.72
N SER A 43 12.25 -33.12 4.64
CA SER A 43 11.55 -32.71 3.42
C SER A 43 12.01 -31.29 3.07
N GLY A 44 13.22 -31.20 2.52
CA GLY A 44 13.75 -30.02 1.88
C GLY A 44 13.12 -29.94 0.50
N LYS A 45 12.00 -29.22 0.40
CA LYS A 45 11.65 -28.57 -0.86
C LYS A 45 12.36 -27.23 -0.90
N THR A 46 13.65 -27.28 -1.20
CA THR A 46 14.33 -26.13 -1.81
C THR A 46 14.62 -26.57 -3.23
N GLU A 47 13.88 -26.00 -4.18
CA GLU A 47 14.27 -25.71 -5.56
C GLU A 47 13.01 -25.45 -6.39
N ASP A 48 12.56 -24.20 -6.35
CA ASP A 48 12.04 -23.45 -7.50
C ASP A 48 11.85 -21.99 -7.06
N ASN A 49 12.96 -21.31 -6.75
CA ASN A 49 12.98 -19.85 -6.57
C ASN A 49 14.04 -19.21 -7.47
N ALA A 50 14.02 -19.60 -8.75
CA ALA A 50 14.70 -18.85 -9.79
C ALA A 50 13.84 -17.65 -10.18
N LYS A 51 14.10 -16.50 -9.52
CA LYS A 51 13.67 -15.11 -9.80
C LYS A 51 12.62 -14.45 -8.89
N GLY A 52 12.58 -14.79 -7.61
CA GLY A 52 11.96 -13.97 -6.56
C GLY A 52 12.16 -14.65 -5.22
N GLY A 53 12.46 -13.93 -4.14
CA GLY A 53 12.47 -14.55 -2.80
C GLY A 53 11.07 -15.00 -2.38
N GLU A 54 10.98 -15.82 -1.34
CA GLU A 54 9.70 -16.10 -0.66
C GLU A 54 9.11 -14.78 -0.12
N VAL A 55 7.88 -14.46 -0.50
CA VAL A 55 7.19 -13.24 -0.04
C VAL A 55 6.82 -13.43 1.43
N THR A 56 7.35 -12.57 2.30
CA THR A 56 7.03 -12.64 3.73
C THR A 56 5.59 -12.20 4.00
N ALA A 57 4.99 -12.64 5.10
CA ALA A 57 3.63 -12.21 5.49
C ALA A 57 3.51 -10.68 5.61
N THR A 58 4.54 -10.00 6.12
CA THR A 58 4.56 -8.53 6.20
C THR A 58 4.67 -7.89 4.82
N GLU A 59 5.46 -8.46 3.91
CA GLU A 59 5.52 -7.96 2.54
C GLU A 59 4.18 -8.14 1.81
N ASP A 60 3.53 -9.29 1.98
CA ASP A 60 2.21 -9.54 1.40
C ASP A 60 1.16 -8.55 1.94
N LEU A 61 1.13 -8.33 3.25
CA LEU A 61 0.27 -7.33 3.88
C LEU A 61 0.51 -5.91 3.30
N MET A 62 1.77 -5.55 3.04
CA MET A 62 2.10 -4.26 2.43
C MET A 62 1.74 -4.19 0.93
N ARG A 63 1.74 -5.32 0.21
CA ARG A 63 1.24 -5.39 -1.18
C ARG A 63 -0.28 -5.17 -1.22
N GLU A 64 -1.00 -5.73 -0.26
CA GLU A 64 -2.46 -5.52 -0.11
C GLU A 64 -2.79 -4.04 0.16
N HIS A 65 -2.02 -3.37 1.03
CA HIS A 65 -2.12 -1.93 1.22
C HIS A 65 -1.95 -1.14 -0.10
N GLY A 66 -1.19 -1.66 -1.05
CA GLY A 66 -1.07 -1.08 -2.40
C GLY A 66 -2.40 -1.05 -3.16
N VAL A 67 -3.27 -2.06 -2.98
CA VAL A 67 -4.63 -2.07 -3.54
C VAL A 67 -5.48 -0.99 -2.88
N LEU A 68 -5.43 -0.88 -1.55
CA LEU A 68 -6.16 0.14 -0.78
C LEU A 68 -5.77 1.55 -1.21
N ARG A 69 -4.47 1.82 -1.31
CA ARG A 69 -3.96 3.12 -1.77
C ARG A 69 -4.45 3.47 -3.18
N ARG A 70 -4.54 2.51 -4.11
CA ARG A 70 -5.08 2.76 -5.45
C ARG A 70 -6.56 3.12 -5.43
N ALA A 71 -7.35 2.52 -4.54
CA ALA A 71 -8.74 2.92 -4.36
C ALA A 71 -8.85 4.35 -3.79
N LEU A 72 -8.00 4.72 -2.83
CA LEU A 72 -7.94 6.08 -2.28
C LEU A 72 -7.51 7.14 -3.31
N LEU A 73 -6.67 6.80 -4.28
CA LEU A 73 -6.34 7.69 -5.39
C LEU A 73 -7.57 8.05 -6.24
N VAL A 74 -8.52 7.13 -6.40
CA VAL A 74 -9.79 7.44 -7.07
C VAL A 74 -10.57 8.48 -6.27
N TYR A 75 -10.65 8.33 -4.95
CA TYR A 75 -11.34 9.29 -4.08
C TYR A 75 -10.69 10.68 -4.11
N SER A 76 -9.36 10.73 -4.04
CA SER A 76 -8.58 11.95 -4.18
C SER A 76 -8.83 12.67 -5.50
N ALA A 77 -8.96 11.93 -6.61
CA ALA A 77 -9.26 12.49 -7.92
C ALA A 77 -10.73 12.94 -8.07
N VAL A 78 -11.66 12.28 -7.38
CA VAL A 78 -13.11 12.54 -7.50
C VAL A 78 -13.53 13.76 -6.68
N ALA A 79 -13.01 13.94 -5.46
CA ALA A 79 -13.41 15.04 -4.58
C ALA A 79 -13.34 16.45 -5.23
N PRO A 80 -12.23 16.88 -5.86
CA PRO A 80 -12.18 18.18 -6.54
C PRO A 80 -13.08 18.24 -7.80
N ARG A 81 -13.33 17.11 -8.47
CA ARG A 81 -14.23 17.03 -9.64
C ARG A 81 -15.69 17.20 -9.25
N LEU A 82 -16.09 16.65 -8.10
CA LEU A 82 -17.43 16.86 -7.54
C LEU A 82 -17.70 18.35 -7.34
N ARG A 83 -16.74 19.11 -6.80
CA ARG A 83 -16.89 20.54 -6.53
C ARG A 83 -16.85 21.42 -7.78
N SER A 84 -16.04 21.05 -8.77
CA SER A 84 -15.88 21.84 -10.00
C SER A 84 -16.96 21.55 -11.03
N THR A 85 -17.14 20.28 -11.40
CA THR A 85 -18.09 19.83 -12.41
C THR A 85 -18.69 18.49 -11.99
N SER A 86 -19.65 18.50 -11.07
CA SER A 86 -20.24 17.27 -10.50
C SER A 86 -20.80 16.29 -11.55
N SER A 87 -21.33 16.80 -12.67
CA SER A 87 -21.82 15.98 -13.78
C SER A 87 -20.73 15.21 -14.54
N SER A 88 -19.45 15.56 -14.34
CA SER A 88 -18.31 14.84 -14.92
C SER A 88 -17.90 13.60 -14.11
N VAL A 89 -18.45 13.44 -12.90
CA VAL A 89 -18.16 12.30 -12.02
C VAL A 89 -19.18 11.19 -12.27
N PRO A 90 -18.76 10.03 -12.80
CA PRO A 90 -19.64 8.87 -12.93
C PRO A 90 -19.89 8.23 -11.54
N PRO A 91 -21.12 8.28 -10.99
CA PRO A 91 -21.38 7.76 -9.65
C PRO A 91 -21.15 6.24 -9.56
N ASP A 92 -21.38 5.50 -10.64
CA ASP A 92 -21.17 4.06 -10.68
C ASP A 92 -19.69 3.67 -10.50
N ALA A 93 -18.77 4.49 -11.01
CA ALA A 93 -17.33 4.27 -10.82
C ALA A 93 -16.95 4.47 -9.34
N VAL A 94 -17.45 5.54 -8.71
CA VAL A 94 -17.23 5.79 -7.28
C VAL A 94 -17.81 4.65 -6.44
N GLN A 95 -19.01 4.17 -6.79
CA GLN A 95 -19.66 3.06 -6.11
C GLN A 95 -18.88 1.75 -6.27
N LYS A 96 -18.37 1.44 -7.48
CA LYS A 96 -17.52 0.27 -7.72
C LYS A 96 -16.25 0.31 -6.88
N THR A 97 -15.61 1.48 -6.78
CA THR A 97 -14.45 1.66 -5.89
C THR A 97 -14.81 1.43 -4.42
N ALA A 98 -15.94 1.96 -3.94
CA ALA A 98 -16.41 1.72 -2.58
C ALA A 98 -16.75 0.26 -2.29
N LYS A 99 -17.34 -0.46 -3.26
CA LYS A 99 -17.59 -1.91 -3.14
C LYS A 99 -16.28 -2.70 -3.09
N LEU A 100 -15.28 -2.31 -3.86
CA LEU A 100 -13.94 -2.91 -3.77
C LEU A 100 -13.33 -2.65 -2.38
N PHE A 101 -13.39 -1.41 -1.88
CA PHE A 101 -12.85 -1.06 -0.56
C PHE A 101 -13.55 -1.83 0.56
N ARG A 102 -14.88 -1.94 0.53
CA ARG A 102 -15.68 -2.77 1.44
C ARG A 102 -15.23 -4.22 1.43
N ALA A 103 -15.19 -4.85 0.26
CA ALA A 103 -14.94 -6.29 0.18
C ALA A 103 -13.47 -6.66 0.45
N PHE A 104 -12.53 -5.87 -0.07
CA PHE A 104 -11.10 -6.16 0.02
C PHE A 104 -10.43 -5.49 1.23
N GLY A 105 -10.66 -4.20 1.44
CA GLY A 105 -10.10 -3.48 2.58
C GLY A 105 -10.78 -3.86 3.88
N GLU A 106 -12.07 -3.66 3.98
CA GLU A 106 -12.75 -3.75 5.29
C GLU A 106 -13.05 -5.21 5.67
N ASP A 107 -13.71 -5.97 4.79
CA ASP A 107 -14.17 -7.32 5.14
C ASP A 107 -13.07 -8.39 5.08
N TYR A 108 -12.01 -8.16 4.30
CA TYR A 108 -10.88 -9.08 4.18
C TYR A 108 -9.65 -8.59 4.92
N HIS A 109 -9.04 -7.49 4.49
CA HIS A 109 -7.76 -7.02 5.03
C HIS A 109 -7.88 -6.62 6.51
N GLU A 110 -8.82 -5.76 6.86
CA GLU A 110 -9.04 -5.33 8.25
C GLU A 110 -9.58 -6.50 9.08
N LYS A 111 -10.83 -6.96 8.83
CA LYS A 111 -11.49 -7.92 9.73
C LYS A 111 -10.80 -9.28 9.80
N LYS A 112 -10.49 -9.89 8.65
CA LYS A 112 -10.00 -11.27 8.63
C LYS A 112 -8.52 -11.37 8.90
N LEU A 113 -7.71 -10.38 8.53
CA LEU A 113 -6.26 -10.45 8.73
C LEU A 113 -5.83 -9.63 9.94
N GLU A 114 -5.99 -8.31 9.89
CA GLU A 114 -5.43 -7.42 10.91
C GLU A 114 -6.12 -7.59 12.27
N GLU A 115 -7.43 -7.42 12.32
CA GLU A 115 -8.22 -7.45 13.56
C GLU A 115 -8.19 -8.85 14.21
N THR A 116 -8.17 -9.92 13.39
CA THR A 116 -8.21 -11.31 13.88
C THR A 116 -6.84 -11.83 14.32
N TYR A 117 -5.76 -11.53 13.57
CA TYR A 117 -4.45 -12.17 13.79
C TYR A 117 -3.35 -11.19 14.19
N ILE A 118 -3.29 -10.01 13.58
CA ILE A 118 -2.17 -9.07 13.79
C ILE A 118 -2.35 -8.28 15.09
N PHE A 119 -3.53 -7.72 15.32
CA PHE A 119 -3.81 -6.87 16.48
C PHE A 119 -3.60 -7.60 17.81
N PRO A 120 -4.06 -8.86 18.00
CA PRO A 120 -3.75 -9.61 19.22
C PRO A 120 -2.25 -9.85 19.40
N ALA A 121 -1.53 -10.19 18.32
CA ALA A 121 -0.10 -10.45 18.37
C ALA A 121 0.70 -9.19 18.75
N VAL A 122 0.33 -8.02 18.20
CA VAL A 122 0.95 -6.73 18.55
C VAL A 122 0.70 -6.38 20.02
N LYS A 123 -0.53 -6.59 20.52
CA LYS A 123 -0.85 -6.37 21.94
C LYS A 123 -0.04 -7.30 22.86
N GLN A 124 0.06 -8.58 22.51
CA GLN A 124 0.80 -9.57 23.28
C GLN A 124 2.31 -9.28 23.29
N ALA A 125 2.86 -8.79 22.18
CA ALA A 125 4.28 -8.42 22.08
C ALA A 125 4.66 -7.25 23.01
N GLY A 126 3.70 -6.40 23.38
CA GLY A 126 3.93 -5.27 24.29
C GLY A 126 4.71 -4.11 23.64
N GLY A 127 5.33 -3.28 24.48
CA GLY A 127 6.13 -2.13 24.04
C GLY A 127 5.30 -0.95 23.55
N GLN A 128 5.95 -0.02 22.84
CA GLN A 128 5.33 1.26 22.42
C GLN A 128 4.16 1.08 21.45
N ALA A 129 4.13 -0.02 20.69
CA ALA A 129 3.09 -0.28 19.69
C ALA A 129 1.83 -0.96 20.26
N ALA A 130 1.87 -1.45 21.51
CA ALA A 130 0.77 -2.25 22.08
C ALA A 130 -0.57 -1.50 22.15
N GLY A 131 -0.54 -0.16 22.20
CA GLY A 131 -1.75 0.68 22.20
C GLY A 131 -2.30 1.01 20.81
N TYR A 132 -1.54 0.80 19.73
CA TYR A 132 -1.99 1.16 18.37
C TYR A 132 -3.20 0.35 17.89
N PRO A 133 -3.31 -0.97 18.14
CA PRO A 133 -4.48 -1.73 17.73
C PRO A 133 -5.81 -1.15 18.22
N ASP A 134 -5.86 -0.56 19.42
CA ASP A 134 -7.10 0.05 19.93
C ASP A 134 -7.50 1.30 19.13
N ILE A 135 -6.52 2.09 18.72
CA ILE A 135 -6.73 3.27 17.87
C ILE A 135 -7.16 2.82 16.47
N LEU A 136 -6.47 1.84 15.89
CA LEU A 136 -6.74 1.32 14.56
C LEU A 136 -8.14 0.69 14.47
N MET A 137 -8.60 -0.03 15.51
CA MET A 137 -9.98 -0.55 15.57
C MET A 137 -11.03 0.57 15.44
N VAL A 138 -10.82 1.71 16.12
CA VAL A 138 -11.71 2.87 16.02
C VAL A 138 -11.63 3.49 14.62
N GLN A 139 -10.44 3.57 14.04
CA GLN A 139 -10.25 4.08 12.68
C GLN A 139 -10.91 3.20 11.62
N HIS A 140 -10.76 1.87 11.71
CA HIS A 140 -11.43 0.91 10.83
C HIS A 140 -12.94 1.06 10.92
N GLN A 141 -13.49 1.15 12.15
CA GLN A 141 -14.93 1.34 12.32
C GLN A 141 -15.41 2.64 11.69
N ARG A 142 -14.67 3.74 11.86
CA ARG A 142 -15.00 5.00 11.23
C ARG A 142 -14.91 4.92 9.70
N GLY A 143 -13.93 4.22 9.17
CA GLY A 143 -13.79 3.94 7.73
C GLY A 143 -15.03 3.26 7.16
N ARG A 144 -15.51 2.20 7.82
CA ARG A 144 -16.72 1.46 7.42
C ARG A 144 -17.97 2.35 7.35
N GLU A 145 -18.15 3.25 8.31
CA GLU A 145 -19.27 4.21 8.31
C GLU A 145 -19.19 5.19 7.14
N ILE A 146 -17.98 5.66 6.80
CA ILE A 146 -17.78 6.53 5.64
C ILE A 146 -18.06 5.76 4.34
N THR A 147 -17.62 4.51 4.23
CA THR A 147 -17.92 3.64 3.09
C THR A 147 -19.42 3.39 2.94
N ASP A 148 -20.15 3.16 4.03
CA ASP A 148 -21.62 3.04 3.99
C ASP A 148 -22.28 4.30 3.44
N TYR A 149 -21.83 5.48 3.88
CA TYR A 149 -22.31 6.75 3.36
C TYR A 149 -22.01 6.91 1.85
N ILE A 150 -20.78 6.63 1.40
CA ILE A 150 -20.41 6.69 -0.02
C ILE A 150 -21.30 5.76 -0.83
N LEU A 151 -21.49 4.51 -0.37
CA LEU A 151 -22.34 3.53 -1.04
C LEU A 151 -23.80 3.98 -1.13
N ALA A 152 -24.32 4.70 -0.12
CA ALA A 152 -25.69 5.21 -0.11
C ALA A 152 -25.89 6.35 -1.11
N VAL A 153 -24.98 7.33 -1.17
CA VAL A 153 -25.15 8.53 -2.01
C VAL A 153 -24.72 8.33 -3.47
N THR A 154 -24.14 7.17 -3.80
CA THR A 154 -23.71 6.80 -5.17
C THR A 154 -24.55 5.70 -5.81
N ARG A 155 -25.73 5.37 -5.23
CA ARG A 155 -26.64 4.34 -5.80
C ARG A 155 -27.33 4.78 -7.08
N GLU A 156 -27.60 6.06 -7.19
CA GLU A 156 -28.34 6.64 -8.30
C GLU A 156 -27.44 6.98 -9.49
N SER A 157 -28.05 7.15 -10.65
CA SER A 157 -27.35 7.53 -11.89
C SER A 157 -26.66 8.91 -11.84
N LYS A 158 -27.00 9.74 -10.83
CA LYS A 158 -26.40 11.06 -10.57
C LYS A 158 -26.24 11.27 -9.07
N VAL A 159 -25.17 11.94 -8.66
CA VAL A 159 -25.04 12.44 -7.29
C VAL A 159 -26.01 13.61 -7.11
N GLY A 160 -26.91 13.52 -6.12
CA GLY A 160 -27.83 14.60 -5.80
C GLY A 160 -27.09 15.88 -5.41
N ALA A 161 -27.60 17.06 -5.78
CA ALA A 161 -26.94 18.35 -5.54
C ALA A 161 -26.57 18.57 -4.07
N ASN A 162 -27.46 18.17 -3.14
CA ASN A 162 -27.23 18.26 -1.70
C ASN A 162 -26.12 17.32 -1.18
N ASN A 163 -25.73 16.31 -1.96
CA ASN A 163 -24.70 15.34 -1.59
C ASN A 163 -23.33 15.67 -2.20
N VAL A 164 -23.22 16.64 -3.13
CA VAL A 164 -21.95 16.94 -3.83
C VAL A 164 -20.84 17.29 -2.86
N GLU A 165 -21.06 18.31 -2.03
CA GLU A 165 -20.06 18.78 -1.08
C GLU A 165 -19.87 17.80 0.11
N PRO A 166 -20.94 17.23 0.72
CA PRO A 166 -20.79 16.17 1.72
C PRO A 166 -20.04 14.93 1.22
N LEU A 167 -20.27 14.49 -0.03
CA LEU A 167 -19.52 13.39 -0.64
C LEU A 167 -18.05 13.76 -0.84
N ALA A 168 -17.75 14.96 -1.36
CA ALA A 168 -16.36 15.40 -1.53
C ALA A 168 -15.59 15.39 -0.20
N ARG A 169 -16.19 15.88 0.89
CA ARG A 169 -15.58 15.82 2.24
C ARG A 169 -15.40 14.40 2.76
N ALA A 170 -16.38 13.53 2.56
CA ALA A 170 -16.28 12.13 2.97
C ALA A 170 -15.11 11.43 2.26
N LEU A 171 -14.96 11.65 0.95
CA LEU A 171 -13.85 11.10 0.17
C LEU A 171 -12.49 11.62 0.67
N GLU A 172 -12.37 12.90 0.99
CA GLU A 172 -11.13 13.49 1.51
C GLU A 172 -10.77 12.99 2.90
N SER A 173 -11.76 12.71 3.75
CA SER A 173 -11.53 12.18 5.10
C SER A 173 -10.92 10.77 5.13
N LEU A 174 -10.85 10.07 3.99
CA LEU A 174 -10.16 8.78 3.84
C LEU A 174 -8.75 8.91 3.24
N VAL A 175 -8.35 10.11 2.80
CA VAL A 175 -7.11 10.34 2.05
C VAL A 175 -6.12 11.22 2.82
N LEU A 176 -6.61 12.11 3.68
CA LEU A 176 -5.84 13.11 4.42
C LEU A 176 -5.50 12.67 5.84
#